data_AF-A0A7X7UX53-F1
#
_entry.id   AF-A0A7X7UX53-F1
#
_cell.length_a   1.000
_cell.length_b   1.000
_cell.length_c   1.000
_cell.angle_alpha   90.00
_cell.angle_beta   90.00
_cell.angle_gamma   90.00
#
_symmetry.space_group_name_H-M   'P 1'
#
loop_
_entity.id
_entity.type
_entity.pdbx_description
1 polymer ?
#
loop_
_entity_poly.entity_id
_entity_poly.type
_entity_poly.pdbx_seq_one_letter_code
_entity_poly.pdbx_strand_id
1 'polypeptide(L)'
;MPFSLKEFLKKVFPDKKEFEEMPDIPIVTETPPAVPPTQTELPKEVLTIVETMKAENKKILDELAAYKQKEEDREKLLNQKAQDERKAKIDAAVKQAIDNRKIEAQNKGLQDSYKALLEKDFENGVKAIEALPVIGGEIPPGDKSGTKSPLESGSGILSHIKEHQKSTALGEIK
;
A
#
# COMPACT_ATOMS: atom_id res chain seq x y z
N MET A 1 46.32 3.82 -47.14
CA MET A 1 45.19 2.88 -47.30
C MET A 1 43.95 3.74 -47.55
N PRO A 2 43.32 3.73 -48.73
CA PRO A 2 42.05 4.43 -48.93
C PRO A 2 41.00 3.78 -48.01
N PHE A 3 40.30 4.61 -47.24
CA PHE A 3 39.25 4.18 -46.32
C PHE A 3 37.89 4.39 -46.99
N SER A 4 37.06 3.35 -47.06
CA SER A 4 35.74 3.43 -47.69
C SER A 4 34.72 4.05 -46.73
N LEU A 5 33.95 5.03 -47.21
CA LEU A 5 32.83 5.61 -46.44
C LEU A 5 31.78 4.56 -46.09
N LYS A 6 31.57 3.59 -46.99
CA LYS A 6 30.64 2.49 -46.79
C LYS A 6 31.07 1.59 -45.64
N GLU A 7 32.35 1.25 -45.56
CA GLU A 7 32.90 0.45 -44.46
C GLU A 7 32.84 1.19 -43.12
N PHE A 8 33.12 2.49 -43.11
CA PHE A 8 33.00 3.32 -41.91
C PHE A 8 31.57 3.34 -41.36
N LEU A 9 30.60 3.63 -42.23
CA LEU A 9 29.19 3.74 -41.82
C LEU A 9 28.65 2.40 -41.32
N LYS A 10 29.04 1.28 -41.94
CA LYS A 10 28.72 -0.06 -41.43
C LYS A 10 29.32 -0.33 -40.06
N LYS A 11 30.51 0.18 -39.76
CA LYS A 11 31.16 -0.01 -38.45
C LYS A 11 30.51 0.83 -37.35
N VAL A 12 30.10 2.07 -37.64
CA VAL A 12 29.46 2.96 -36.67
C VAL A 12 27.98 2.63 -36.47
N PHE A 13 27.31 2.14 -37.52
CA PHE A 13 25.88 1.86 -37.53
C PHE A 13 25.58 0.47 -38.15
N PRO A 14 25.88 -0.62 -37.42
CA PRO A 14 25.78 -1.98 -37.95
C PRO A 14 24.35 -2.44 -38.28
N ASP A 15 23.34 -1.85 -37.64
CA ASP A 15 21.94 -2.28 -37.75
C ASP A 15 21.20 -1.66 -38.96
N LYS A 16 21.83 -0.75 -39.70
CA LYS A 16 21.23 -0.07 -40.84
C LYS A 16 21.64 -0.73 -42.15
N LYS A 17 20.71 -1.50 -42.74
CA LYS A 17 20.90 -2.22 -44.02
C LYS A 17 21.00 -1.31 -45.24
N GLU A 18 20.53 -0.07 -45.14
CA GLU A 18 20.57 0.95 -46.20
C GLU A 18 22.01 1.22 -46.71
N PHE A 19 23.03 0.94 -45.91
CA PHE A 19 24.44 1.10 -46.30
C PHE A 19 24.99 -0.03 -47.18
N GLU A 20 24.23 -1.12 -47.44
CA GLU A 20 24.66 -2.18 -48.35
C GLU A 20 24.54 -1.78 -49.82
N GLU A 21 23.56 -0.93 -50.14
CA GLU A 21 23.26 -0.48 -51.50
C GLU A 21 24.01 0.80 -51.90
N MET A 22 24.72 1.43 -50.96
CA MET A 22 25.51 2.62 -51.27
C MET A 22 26.70 2.30 -52.18
N PRO A 23 26.98 3.16 -53.18
CA PRO A 23 28.20 3.07 -53.99
C PRO A 23 29.43 3.30 -53.10
N ASP A 24 30.52 2.61 -53.42
CA ASP A 24 31.76 2.74 -52.66
C ASP A 24 32.48 4.04 -53.07
N ILE A 25 32.42 5.04 -52.19
CA ILE A 25 33.04 6.34 -52.42
C ILE A 25 34.38 6.35 -51.68
N PRO A 26 35.52 6.46 -52.39
CA PRO A 26 36.82 6.60 -51.74
C PRO A 26 36.84 7.93 -50.99
N ILE A 27 37.10 7.89 -49.67
CA ILE A 27 37.31 9.10 -48.91
C ILE A 27 38.72 9.60 -49.21
N VAL A 28 38.82 10.71 -49.94
CA VAL A 28 40.07 11.48 -50.02
C VAL A 28 40.16 12.28 -48.74
N THR A 29 40.96 11.80 -47.79
CA THR A 29 41.36 12.61 -46.64
C THR A 29 42.38 13.64 -47.12
N GLU A 30 41.91 14.77 -47.65
CA GLU A 30 42.71 15.99 -47.53
C GLU A 30 42.79 16.28 -46.03
N THR A 31 43.94 15.99 -45.43
CA THR A 31 44.22 16.43 -44.05
C THR A 31 44.03 17.94 -44.00
N PRO A 32 43.02 18.46 -43.26
CA PRO A 32 42.93 19.88 -43.01
C PRO A 32 44.24 20.31 -42.32
N PRO A 33 44.76 21.53 -42.57
CA PRO A 33 45.88 22.04 -41.80
C PRO A 33 45.52 21.92 -40.32
N ALA A 34 46.43 21.35 -39.53
CA ALA A 34 46.22 21.11 -38.11
C ALA A 34 45.88 22.44 -37.42
N VAL A 35 44.60 22.68 -37.16
CA VAL A 35 44.19 23.70 -36.21
C VAL A 35 44.61 23.16 -34.85
N PRO A 36 45.45 23.88 -34.08
CA PRO A 36 45.78 23.45 -32.74
C PRO A 36 44.47 23.22 -31.98
N PRO A 37 44.37 22.14 -31.18
CA PRO A 37 43.18 21.91 -30.38
C PRO A 37 43.02 23.13 -29.49
N THR A 38 41.99 23.95 -29.75
CA THR A 38 41.58 24.97 -28.80
C THR A 38 40.97 24.19 -27.65
N GLN A 39 41.78 23.87 -26.65
CA GLN A 39 41.28 23.48 -25.35
C GLN A 39 40.61 24.73 -24.80
N THR A 40 39.29 24.83 -24.97
CA THR A 40 38.49 25.79 -24.25
C THR A 40 38.49 25.35 -22.80
N GLU A 41 39.54 25.70 -22.05
CA GLU A 41 39.52 25.60 -20.60
C GLU A 41 38.35 26.46 -20.12
N LEU A 42 37.37 25.81 -19.48
CA LEU A 42 36.25 26.52 -18.88
C LEU A 42 36.82 27.57 -17.90
N PRO A 43 36.28 28.81 -17.90
CA PRO A 43 36.75 29.84 -16.98
C PRO A 43 36.69 29.32 -15.53
N LYS A 44 37.71 29.60 -14.72
CA LYS A 44 37.81 29.12 -13.32
C LYS A 44 36.54 29.44 -12.51
N GLU A 45 35.92 30.59 -12.76
CA GLU A 45 34.66 31.01 -12.16
C GLU A 45 33.51 30.03 -12.46
N VAL A 46 33.43 29.51 -13.69
CA VAL A 46 32.42 28.53 -14.08
C VAL A 46 32.65 27.20 -13.36
N LEU A 47 33.91 26.78 -13.20
CA LEU A 47 34.24 25.57 -12.44
C LEU A 47 33.84 25.71 -10.97
N THR A 48 34.12 26.86 -10.35
CA THR A 48 33.70 27.14 -8.97
C THR A 48 32.18 27.13 -8.82
N ILE A 49 31.44 27.76 -9.74
CA ILE A 49 29.97 27.73 -9.73
C ILE A 49 29.44 26.29 -9.83
N VAL A 50 30.00 25.47 -10.71
CA VAL A 50 29.60 24.07 -10.88
C VAL A 50 29.86 23.27 -9.60
N GLU A 51 30.98 23.49 -8.92
CA GLU A 51 31.29 22.84 -7.64
C GLU A 51 30.32 23.27 -6.53
N THR A 52 30.00 24.57 -6.44
CA THR A 52 29.00 25.07 -5.50
C THR A 52 27.62 24.47 -5.76
N MET A 53 27.16 24.46 -7.01
CA MET A 53 25.88 23.84 -7.38
C MET A 53 25.84 22.34 -7.08
N LYS A 54 26.95 21.62 -7.28
CA LYS A 54 27.04 20.20 -6.90
C LYS A 54 26.90 20.01 -5.38
N ALA A 55 27.54 20.86 -4.59
CA ALA A 55 27.45 20.80 -3.13
C ALA A 55 26.04 21.12 -2.64
N GLU A 56 25.40 22.15 -3.19
CA GLU A 56 24.02 22.52 -2.86
C GLU A 56 23.03 21.43 -3.27
N ASN A 57 23.16 20.88 -4.47
CA ASN A 57 22.32 19.76 -4.92
C ASN A 57 22.47 18.54 -4.01
N LYS A 58 23.70 18.23 -3.58
CA LYS A 58 23.93 17.15 -2.61
C LYS A 58 23.21 17.43 -1.29
N LYS A 59 23.33 18.64 -0.75
CA LYS A 59 22.65 19.04 0.49
C LYS A 59 21.13 18.91 0.37
N ILE A 60 20.56 19.37 -0.74
CA ILE A 60 19.12 19.26 -1.02
C ILE A 60 18.69 17.79 -1.10
N LEU A 61 19.48 16.93 -1.76
CA LEU A 61 19.20 15.50 -1.83
C LEU A 61 19.22 14.84 -0.45
N ASP A 62 20.21 15.18 0.39
CA ASP A 62 20.32 14.66 1.76
C ASP A 62 19.13 15.12 2.62
N GLU A 63 18.73 16.39 2.52
CA GLU A 63 17.54 16.93 3.21
C GLU A 63 16.25 16.24 2.74
N LEU A 64 16.07 16.06 1.42
CA LEU A 64 14.91 15.36 0.87
C LEU A 64 14.83 13.90 1.34
N ALA A 65 15.96 13.20 1.42
CA ALA A 65 16.01 11.85 1.96
C ALA A 65 15.59 11.83 3.44
N ALA A 66 16.07 12.79 4.25
CA ALA A 66 15.67 12.90 5.65
C ALA A 66 14.17 13.23 5.82
N TYR A 67 13.62 14.12 5.00
CA TYR A 67 12.18 14.43 5.01
C TYR A 67 11.34 13.22 4.63
N LYS A 68 11.74 12.47 3.60
CA LYS A 68 11.06 11.25 3.18
C LYS A 68 11.01 10.23 4.31
N GLN A 69 12.15 9.97 4.98
CA GLN A 69 12.22 9.05 6.10
C GLN A 69 11.30 9.50 7.26
N LYS A 70 11.33 10.80 7.59
CA LYS A 70 10.48 11.36 8.65
C LYS A 70 8.99 11.20 8.35
N GLU A 71 8.58 11.36 7.09
CA GLU A 71 7.18 11.19 6.69
C GLU A 71 6.76 9.71 6.73
N GLU A 72 7.61 8.79 6.29
CA GLU A 72 7.37 7.34 6.42
C GLU A 72 7.21 6.92 7.90
N ASP A 73 8.05 7.46 8.78
CA ASP A 73 7.97 7.18 10.22
C ASP A 73 6.71 7.79 10.85
N ARG A 74 6.32 9.00 10.43
CA ARG A 74 5.07 9.64 10.84
C ARG A 74 3.86 8.82 10.39
N GLU A 75 3.86 8.33 9.16
CA GLU A 75 2.77 7.50 8.63
C GLU A 75 2.64 6.19 9.40
N LYS A 76 3.76 5.50 9.68
CA LYS A 76 3.77 4.31 10.54
C LYS A 76 3.20 4.59 11.92
N LEU A 77 3.60 5.70 12.54
CA LEU A 77 3.11 6.09 13.87
C LEU A 77 1.60 6.38 13.86
N LEU A 78 1.10 7.09 12.85
CA LEU A 78 -0.33 7.38 12.71
C LEU A 78 -1.14 6.11 12.48
N ASN A 79 -0.66 5.21 11.62
CA ASN A 79 -1.30 3.92 11.38
C ASN A 79 -1.33 3.06 12.65
N GLN A 80 -0.24 3.00 13.40
CA GLN A 80 -0.19 2.28 14.67
C GLN A 80 -1.17 2.88 15.69
N LYS A 81 -1.17 4.21 15.84
CA LYS A 81 -2.10 4.89 16.76
C LYS A 81 -3.57 4.63 16.38
N ALA A 82 -3.90 4.67 15.10
CA ALA A 82 -5.25 4.37 14.62
C ALA A 82 -5.65 2.90 14.90
N GLN A 83 -4.72 1.95 14.75
CA GLN A 83 -4.96 0.55 15.10
C GLN A 83 -5.17 0.36 16.61
N ASP A 84 -4.36 1.02 17.43
CA ASP A 84 -4.46 0.93 18.89
C ASP A 84 -5.77 1.55 19.40
N GLU A 85 -6.17 2.71 18.87
CA GLU A 85 -7.46 3.34 19.17
C GLU A 85 -8.64 2.44 18.75
N ARG A 86 -8.54 1.78 17.59
CA ARG A 86 -9.56 0.84 17.12
C ARG A 86 -9.67 -0.37 18.04
N LYS A 87 -8.54 -0.98 18.42
CA LYS A 87 -8.52 -2.10 19.37
C LYS A 87 -9.13 -1.71 20.71
N ALA A 88 -8.76 -0.53 21.23
CA ALA A 88 -9.30 -0.01 22.49
C ALA A 88 -10.83 0.16 22.43
N LYS A 89 -11.38 0.66 21.31
CA LYS A 89 -12.84 0.77 21.11
C LYS A 89 -13.54 -0.59 21.11
N ILE A 90 -12.93 -1.59 20.46
CA ILE A 90 -13.47 -2.96 20.39
C ILE A 90 -13.46 -3.61 21.78
N ASP A 91 -12.34 -3.51 22.49
CA ASP A 91 -12.23 -4.04 23.86
C ASP A 91 -13.21 -3.36 24.82
N ALA A 92 -13.41 -2.05 24.68
CA ALA A 92 -14.41 -1.31 25.46
C ALA A 92 -15.84 -1.78 25.18
N ALA A 93 -16.20 -1.99 23.91
CA ALA A 93 -17.54 -2.48 23.54
C ALA A 93 -17.81 -3.88 24.10
N VAL A 94 -16.84 -4.79 24.01
CA VAL A 94 -16.96 -6.14 24.58
C VAL A 94 -17.03 -6.10 26.09
N LYS A 95 -16.21 -5.25 26.75
CA LYS A 95 -16.27 -5.08 28.20
C LYS A 95 -17.63 -4.54 28.64
N GLN A 96 -18.17 -3.54 27.95
CA GLN A 96 -19.51 -3.01 28.24
C GLN A 96 -20.59 -4.07 28.06
N ALA A 97 -20.46 -4.95 27.07
CA ALA A 97 -21.37 -6.07 26.89
C ALA A 97 -21.31 -7.09 28.05
N ILE A 98 -20.12 -7.35 28.57
CA ILE A 98 -19.91 -8.20 29.75
C ILE A 98 -20.52 -7.54 31.00
N ASP A 99 -20.24 -6.26 31.22
CA ASP A 99 -20.75 -5.49 32.36
C ASP A 99 -22.28 -5.41 32.33
N ASN A 100 -22.88 -5.25 31.15
CA ASN A 100 -24.32 -5.30 30.91
C ASN A 100 -24.92 -6.72 30.93
N ARG A 101 -24.11 -7.73 31.27
CA ARG A 101 -24.49 -9.16 31.31
C ARG A 101 -25.09 -9.68 29.99
N LYS A 102 -24.71 -9.09 28.85
CA LYS A 102 -25.09 -9.59 27.52
C LYS A 102 -24.14 -10.69 27.03
N ILE A 103 -22.89 -10.67 27.50
CA ILE A 103 -21.87 -11.68 27.23
C ILE A 103 -21.37 -12.21 28.57
N GLU A 104 -21.26 -13.53 28.70
CA GLU A 104 -20.65 -14.14 29.89
C GLU A 104 -19.14 -13.86 29.95
N ALA A 105 -18.68 -13.38 31.12
CA ALA A 105 -17.26 -13.09 31.36
C ALA A 105 -16.35 -14.33 31.21
N GLN A 106 -16.88 -15.53 31.45
CA GLN A 106 -16.12 -16.77 31.36
C GLN A 106 -16.13 -17.39 29.94
N ASN A 107 -17.03 -16.93 29.06
CA ASN A 107 -17.16 -17.47 27.72
C ASN A 107 -16.21 -16.75 26.73
N LYS A 108 -14.93 -17.13 26.77
CA LYS A 108 -13.90 -16.54 25.90
C LYS A 108 -14.19 -16.73 24.41
N GLY A 109 -14.75 -17.87 24.01
CA GLY A 109 -15.07 -18.13 22.60
C GLY A 109 -16.14 -17.18 22.05
N LEU A 110 -17.15 -16.85 22.87
CA LEU A 110 -18.17 -15.87 22.50
C LEU A 110 -17.58 -14.46 22.44
N GLN A 111 -16.73 -14.09 23.41
CA GLN A 111 -16.03 -12.80 23.41
C GLN A 111 -15.17 -12.63 22.14
N ASP A 112 -14.38 -13.65 21.77
CA ASP A 112 -13.53 -13.62 20.59
C ASP A 112 -14.34 -13.52 19.28
N SER A 113 -15.49 -14.20 19.21
CA SER A 113 -16.42 -14.09 18.07
C SER A 113 -16.94 -12.66 17.90
N TYR A 114 -17.35 -12.00 18.99
CA TYR A 114 -17.82 -10.62 18.93
C TYR A 114 -16.69 -9.63 18.66
N LYS A 115 -15.48 -9.86 19.17
CA LYS A 115 -14.29 -9.09 18.79
C LYS A 115 -14.05 -9.18 17.29
N ALA A 116 -14.05 -10.39 16.71
CA ALA A 116 -13.87 -10.58 15.27
C ALA A 116 -14.96 -9.89 14.44
N LEU A 117 -16.21 -9.89 14.92
CA LEU A 117 -17.30 -9.16 14.27
C LEU A 117 -17.08 -7.65 14.31
N LEU A 118 -16.72 -7.09 15.47
CA LEU A 118 -16.42 -5.66 15.65
C LEU A 118 -15.16 -5.22 14.87
N GLU A 119 -14.18 -6.10 14.71
CA GLU A 119 -12.98 -5.89 13.88
C GLU A 119 -13.31 -5.87 12.38
N LYS A 120 -14.35 -6.58 11.95
CA LYS A 120 -14.79 -6.56 10.55
C LYS A 120 -15.69 -5.36 10.28
N ASP A 121 -16.68 -5.14 11.15
CA ASP A 121 -17.68 -4.09 11.03
C ASP A 121 -18.12 -3.66 12.43
N PHE A 122 -17.58 -2.52 12.88
CA PHE A 122 -17.81 -2.04 14.23
C PHE A 122 -19.28 -1.70 14.47
N GLU A 123 -19.95 -1.06 13.50
CA GLU A 123 -21.32 -0.60 13.67
C GLU A 123 -22.30 -1.78 13.72
N ASN A 124 -22.16 -2.73 12.81
CA ASN A 124 -22.98 -3.94 12.83
C ASN A 124 -22.64 -4.85 14.02
N GLY A 125 -21.37 -4.88 14.45
CA GLY A 125 -20.96 -5.60 15.65
C GLY A 125 -21.59 -5.04 16.93
N VAL A 126 -21.63 -3.71 17.09
CA VAL A 126 -22.31 -3.06 18.21
C VAL A 126 -23.80 -3.37 18.20
N LYS A 127 -24.47 -3.25 17.04
CA LYS A 127 -25.90 -3.61 16.91
C LYS A 127 -26.16 -5.08 17.27
N ALA A 128 -25.28 -5.99 16.86
CA ALA A 128 -25.38 -7.41 17.19
C ALA A 128 -25.24 -7.67 18.70
N ILE A 129 -24.31 -6.97 19.36
CA ILE A 129 -24.14 -7.04 20.83
C ILE A 129 -25.36 -6.43 21.53
N GLU A 130 -25.89 -5.32 21.04
CA GLU A 130 -27.05 -4.65 21.63
C GLU A 130 -28.33 -5.48 21.50
N ALA A 131 -28.48 -6.28 20.44
CA ALA A 131 -29.60 -7.18 20.25
C ALA A 131 -29.58 -8.41 21.19
N LEU A 132 -28.48 -8.66 21.91
CA LEU A 132 -28.39 -9.82 22.80
C LEU A 132 -29.28 -9.68 24.04
N PRO A 133 -29.91 -10.78 24.49
CA PRO A 133 -30.63 -10.82 25.74
C PRO A 133 -29.67 -10.69 26.93
N VAL A 134 -30.18 -10.13 28.03
CA VAL A 134 -29.43 -10.07 29.30
C VAL A 134 -29.46 -11.45 29.96
N ILE A 135 -28.29 -11.98 30.27
CA ILE A 135 -28.10 -13.30 30.89
C ILE A 135 -28.36 -13.20 32.39
N GLY A 136 -29.15 -14.12 32.94
CA GLY A 136 -29.40 -14.21 34.38
C GLY A 136 -30.51 -13.30 34.93
N GLY A 137 -31.42 -12.83 34.07
CA GLY A 137 -32.78 -12.39 34.41
C GLY A 137 -32.98 -11.67 35.75
N GLU A 138 -32.65 -10.38 35.81
CA GLU A 138 -33.52 -9.38 36.43
C GLU A 138 -33.42 -8.11 35.59
N ILE A 139 -34.55 -7.73 35.01
CA ILE A 139 -34.73 -6.47 34.29
C ILE A 139 -34.57 -5.36 35.33
N PRO A 140 -33.69 -4.35 35.14
CA PRO A 140 -33.67 -3.19 36.04
C PRO A 140 -35.06 -2.54 36.06
N PRO A 141 -35.57 -2.09 37.22
CA PRO A 141 -36.93 -1.57 37.30
C PRO A 141 -37.02 -0.19 36.64
N GLY A 142 -37.84 -0.09 35.58
CA GLY A 142 -38.22 1.14 34.87
C GLY A 142 -37.81 1.08 33.40
N ASP A 143 -38.70 0.94 32.40
CA ASP A 143 -39.98 1.60 32.24
C ASP A 143 -41.13 0.65 31.88
N LYS A 144 -42.31 0.97 32.39
CA LYS A 144 -43.58 0.34 32.03
C LYS A 144 -43.97 0.76 30.60
N SER A 145 -44.00 -0.18 29.67
CA SER A 145 -44.95 -0.17 28.57
C SER A 145 -45.21 -1.60 28.14
N GLY A 146 -46.35 -2.13 28.56
CA GLY A 146 -46.68 -3.54 28.45
C GLY A 146 -46.99 -3.99 27.04
N THR A 147 -46.68 -5.25 26.74
CA THR A 147 -47.65 -6.21 26.18
C THR A 147 -47.10 -7.62 26.31
N LYS A 148 -48.04 -8.57 26.39
CA LYS A 148 -47.91 -9.93 26.90
C LYS A 148 -47.03 -10.81 26.00
N SER A 149 -46.17 -11.63 26.61
CA SER A 149 -45.66 -12.87 26.00
C SER A 149 -46.80 -13.86 25.76
N PRO A 150 -46.63 -14.79 24.82
CA PRO A 150 -46.46 -16.18 25.26
C PRO A 150 -45.16 -16.80 24.73
N LEU A 151 -44.57 -17.66 25.55
CA LEU A 151 -43.51 -18.59 25.18
C LEU A 151 -43.89 -19.34 23.88
N GLU A 152 -43.00 -19.35 22.89
CA GLU A 152 -42.77 -20.53 22.07
C GLU A 152 -41.28 -20.76 21.82
N SER A 153 -40.95 -22.03 21.94
CA SER A 153 -39.68 -22.69 21.71
C SER A 153 -39.19 -22.51 20.26
N GLY A 154 -37.89 -22.31 20.04
CA GLY A 154 -37.39 -22.26 18.67
C GLY A 154 -35.93 -21.81 18.53
N SER A 155 -35.02 -22.77 18.67
CA SER A 155 -33.70 -22.78 18.02
C SER A 155 -33.74 -22.19 16.60
N GLY A 156 -32.85 -21.26 16.22
CA GLY A 156 -32.82 -20.84 14.81
C GLY A 156 -31.88 -19.72 14.32
N ILE A 157 -31.19 -18.94 15.17
CA ILE A 157 -30.40 -17.80 14.64
C ILE A 157 -28.91 -18.15 14.41
N LEU A 158 -28.41 -19.23 15.02
CA LEU A 158 -26.99 -19.64 14.89
C LEU A 158 -26.70 -20.59 13.71
N SER A 159 -27.71 -21.01 12.94
CA SER A 159 -27.56 -22.01 11.86
C SER A 159 -27.16 -21.47 10.48
N HIS A 160 -26.96 -20.15 10.30
CA HIS A 160 -26.71 -19.57 8.97
C HIS A 160 -25.32 -18.96 8.74
N ILE A 161 -24.31 -19.23 9.60
CA ILE A 161 -22.94 -18.74 9.38
C ILE A 161 -21.99 -19.86 8.86
N LYS A 162 -22.52 -20.97 8.35
CA LYS A 162 -21.68 -22.08 7.89
C LYS A 162 -21.97 -22.56 6.46
N GLU A 163 -22.01 -21.63 5.51
CA GLU A 163 -21.97 -22.03 4.09
C GLU A 163 -21.42 -20.93 3.18
N HIS A 164 -20.13 -20.59 3.29
CA HIS A 164 -19.37 -19.99 2.18
C HIS A 164 -17.87 -20.28 2.34
N GLN A 165 -17.48 -21.56 2.35
CA GLN A 165 -16.13 -21.99 1.95
C GLN A 165 -16.18 -23.42 1.39
N LYS A 166 -16.44 -23.53 0.08
CA LYS A 166 -15.86 -24.53 -0.84
C LYS A 166 -16.64 -24.50 -2.15
N SER A 167 -16.06 -23.91 -3.19
CA SER A 167 -16.00 -24.46 -4.56
C SER A 167 -15.72 -23.31 -5.53
N THR A 168 -14.45 -22.99 -5.72
CA THR A 168 -13.98 -22.46 -7.00
C THR A 168 -12.62 -23.07 -7.26
N ALA A 169 -12.65 -24.38 -7.52
CA ALA A 169 -11.55 -25.08 -8.14
C ALA A 169 -12.16 -26.06 -9.15
N LEU A 170 -11.88 -25.77 -10.42
CA LEU A 170 -11.82 -26.69 -11.56
C LEU A 170 -13.14 -27.31 -12.06
N GLY A 171 -13.46 -26.98 -13.31
CA GLY A 171 -14.50 -27.62 -14.11
C GLY A 171 -14.52 -27.02 -15.51
N GLU A 172 -13.69 -27.58 -16.39
CA GLU A 172 -13.67 -27.36 -17.83
C GLU A 172 -15.04 -27.64 -18.50
N ILE A 173 -15.11 -27.25 -19.78
CA ILE A 173 -15.90 -27.81 -20.91
C ILE A 173 -16.93 -26.82 -21.49
N LYS A 174 -16.52 -26.04 -22.50
CA LYS A 174 -16.80 -26.31 -23.93
C LYS A 174 -15.92 -25.47 -24.84
#